data_AF-A0A8T0QGU3-F1
#
_entry.id   AF-A0A8T0QGU3-F1
#
_cell.length_a   1.000
_cell.length_b   1.000
_cell.length_c   1.000
_cell.angle_alpha   90.00
_cell.angle_beta   90.00
_cell.angle_gamma   90.00
#
_symmetry.space_group_name_H-M   'P 1'
#
loop_
_entity.id
_entity.type
_entity.pdbx_description
1 polymer ?
#
loop_
_entity_poly.entity_id
_entity_poly.type
_entity_poly.pdbx_seq_one_letter_code
_entity_poly.pdbx_strand_id
1 'polypeptide(L)'
;MENKQSTLVEGEQPKSATEVVADVLAENTKKNQFLQNVGIQAAHPRSKVQNIEVQLEAEKRDNAELREQMAVLSKKVQETEQARIKEQEEMKRKQAEMDAKLALVLSQIRPN
;
A
#
# COMPACT_ATOMS: atom_id res chain seq x y z
N MET A 1 -18.41 -16.45 15.25
CA MET A 1 -17.92 -17.52 14.37
C MET A 1 -18.10 -17.06 12.95
N GLU A 2 -17.02 -16.68 12.26
CA GLU A 2 -17.07 -16.16 10.90
C GLU A 2 -16.84 -17.31 9.91
N ASN A 3 -17.87 -17.65 9.14
CA ASN A 3 -17.75 -18.57 8.01
C ASN A 3 -17.04 -17.86 6.87
N LYS A 4 -15.74 -18.16 6.69
CA LYS A 4 -15.00 -17.74 5.49
C LYS A 4 -15.34 -18.69 4.34
N GLN A 5 -16.49 -18.45 3.72
CA GLN A 5 -16.76 -18.99 2.39
C GLN A 5 -15.70 -18.40 1.45
N SER A 6 -14.79 -19.26 1.00
CA SER A 6 -13.74 -18.91 0.07
C SER A 6 -14.38 -18.40 -1.21
N THR A 7 -13.98 -17.21 -1.63
CA THR A 7 -14.38 -16.57 -2.88
C THR A 7 -14.07 -17.50 -4.05
N LEU A 8 -15.12 -18.03 -4.66
CA LEU A 8 -15.07 -18.80 -5.90
C LEU A 8 -14.54 -17.85 -7.00
N VAL A 9 -13.43 -18.20 -7.63
CA VAL A 9 -12.98 -17.54 -8.86
C VAL A 9 -14.00 -17.85 -9.96
N GLU A 10 -14.49 -16.81 -10.62
CA GLU A 10 -15.51 -16.88 -11.67
C GLU A 10 -15.02 -17.78 -12.82
N GLY A 11 -15.57 -18.99 -12.96
CA GLY A 11 -15.27 -19.90 -14.08
C GLY A 11 -14.86 -21.34 -13.72
N GLU A 12 -14.57 -21.67 -12.46
CA GLU A 12 -14.35 -23.07 -12.06
C GLU A 12 -15.68 -23.79 -11.75
N GLN A 13 -15.88 -24.98 -12.33
CA GLN A 13 -17.03 -25.83 -12.05
C GLN A 13 -17.08 -26.16 -10.55
N PRO A 14 -18.24 -26.05 -9.87
CA PRO A 14 -18.31 -26.25 -8.43
C PRO A 14 -17.80 -27.65 -8.06
N LYS A 15 -16.81 -27.68 -7.16
CA LYS A 15 -16.25 -28.93 -6.64
C LYS A 15 -17.36 -29.80 -6.05
N SER A 16 -17.28 -31.10 -6.31
CA SER A 16 -18.19 -32.06 -5.68
C SER A 16 -17.97 -32.09 -4.17
N ALA A 17 -19.01 -32.37 -3.39
CA ALA A 17 -18.88 -32.54 -1.94
C ALA A 17 -17.80 -33.56 -1.56
N THR A 18 -17.64 -34.62 -2.37
CA THR A 18 -16.59 -35.64 -2.20
C THR A 18 -15.18 -35.06 -2.37
N GLU A 19 -14.99 -34.14 -3.31
CA GLU A 19 -13.70 -33.51 -3.59
C GLU A 19 -13.32 -32.54 -2.47
N VAL A 20 -14.29 -31.75 -1.98
CA VAL A 20 -14.07 -30.84 -0.84
C VAL A 20 -13.66 -31.61 0.41
N VAL A 21 -14.35 -32.73 0.71
CA VAL A 21 -14.01 -33.57 1.86
C VAL A 21 -12.64 -34.21 1.69
N ALA A 22 -12.28 -34.65 0.48
CA ALA A 22 -10.98 -35.22 0.18
C ALA A 22 -9.84 -34.19 0.37
N ASP A 23 -10.01 -32.96 -0.12
CA ASP A 23 -9.05 -31.87 0.06
C ASP A 23 -8.80 -31.58 1.55
N VAL A 24 -9.87 -31.43 2.35
CA VAL A 24 -9.77 -31.18 3.79
C VAL A 24 -9.04 -32.33 4.50
N LEU A 25 -9.38 -33.58 4.18
CA LEU A 25 -8.77 -34.76 4.77
C LEU A 25 -7.30 -34.94 4.36
N ALA A 26 -6.93 -34.51 3.16
CA ALA A 26 -5.56 -34.52 2.67
C ALA A 26 -4.69 -33.42 3.33
N GLU A 27 -5.26 -32.25 3.60
CA GLU A 27 -4.55 -31.15 4.27
C GLU A 27 -4.31 -31.41 5.76
N ASN A 28 -5.28 -32.01 6.45
CA ASN A 28 -5.24 -32.16 7.90
C ASN A 28 -4.52 -33.44 8.35
N THR A 29 -4.50 -34.48 7.53
CA THR A 29 -3.96 -35.79 7.91
C THR A 29 -2.90 -36.26 6.91
N LYS A 30 -1.63 -36.26 7.34
CA LYS A 30 -0.53 -36.84 6.54
C LYS A 30 -0.78 -38.33 6.32
N LYS A 31 -0.75 -38.78 5.06
CA LYS A 31 -0.99 -40.18 4.65
C LYS A 31 -2.35 -40.72 5.12
N ASN A 32 -3.42 -40.05 4.72
CA ASN A 32 -4.78 -40.46 5.08
C ASN A 32 -5.15 -41.84 4.48
N GLN A 33 -5.17 -42.87 5.33
CA GLN A 33 -5.54 -44.24 4.95
C GLN A 33 -7.00 -44.38 4.52
N PHE A 34 -7.91 -43.54 5.04
CA PHE A 34 -9.31 -43.56 4.63
C PHE A 34 -9.45 -43.23 3.14
N LEU A 35 -8.84 -42.13 2.68
CA LEU A 35 -8.83 -41.74 1.26
C LEU A 35 -8.24 -42.86 0.37
N GLN A 36 -7.16 -43.50 0.84
CA GLN A 36 -6.56 -44.64 0.14
C GLN A 36 -7.51 -45.84 0.06
N ASN A 37 -8.19 -46.19 1.16
CA ASN A 37 -9.09 -47.33 1.24
C ASN A 37 -10.37 -47.13 0.41
N VAL A 38 -10.84 -45.88 0.28
CA VAL A 38 -11.99 -45.54 -0.57
C VAL A 38 -11.61 -45.25 -2.03
N GLY A 39 -10.34 -45.45 -2.40
CA GLY A 39 -9.85 -45.26 -3.77
C GLY A 39 -9.79 -43.79 -4.23
N ILE A 40 -9.91 -42.84 -3.31
CA ILE A 40 -9.81 -41.41 -3.61
C ILE A 40 -8.34 -41.02 -3.57
N GLN A 41 -7.79 -40.68 -4.74
CA GLN A 41 -6.49 -40.03 -4.81
C GLN A 41 -6.66 -38.62 -4.25
N ALA A 42 -6.00 -38.34 -3.13
CA ALA A 42 -5.88 -36.97 -2.64
C ALA A 42 -5.37 -36.09 -3.80
N ALA A 43 -6.07 -34.99 -4.08
CA ALA A 43 -5.55 -34.01 -5.01
C ALA A 43 -4.13 -33.67 -4.52
N HIS A 44 -3.12 -33.86 -5.38
CA HIS A 44 -1.78 -33.36 -5.09
C HIS A 44 -1.96 -31.93 -4.60
N PRO A 45 -1.35 -31.53 -3.46
CA PRO A 45 -1.51 -30.17 -2.96
C PRO A 45 -1.18 -29.25 -4.12
N ARG A 46 -2.20 -28.59 -4.69
CA ARG A 46 -2.05 -27.63 -5.79
C ARG A 46 -0.97 -26.69 -5.29
N SER A 47 0.20 -26.76 -5.93
CA SER A 47 1.45 -26.44 -5.25
C SER A 47 1.36 -25.03 -4.66
N LYS A 48 1.34 -24.95 -3.31
CA LYS A 48 1.32 -23.66 -2.60
C LYS A 48 2.43 -22.74 -3.13
N VAL A 49 3.52 -23.32 -3.61
CA VAL A 49 4.64 -22.68 -4.28
C VAL A 49 4.23 -21.86 -5.51
N GLN A 50 3.46 -22.42 -6.46
CA GLN A 50 3.02 -21.66 -7.65
C GLN A 50 2.09 -20.49 -7.29
N ASN A 51 1.24 -20.67 -6.27
CA ASN A 51 0.39 -19.59 -5.80
C ASN A 51 1.20 -18.48 -5.09
N ILE A 52 2.23 -18.85 -4.33
CA ILE A 52 3.15 -17.91 -3.66
C ILE A 52 3.98 -17.13 -4.68
N GLU A 53 4.50 -17.76 -5.73
CA GLU A 53 5.28 -17.07 -6.76
C GLU A 53 4.46 -16.03 -7.52
N VAL A 54 3.21 -16.36 -7.87
CA VAL A 54 2.29 -15.43 -8.52
C VAL A 54 1.93 -14.26 -7.60
N GLN A 55 1.66 -14.53 -6.32
CA GLN A 55 1.38 -13.48 -5.34
C GLN A 55 2.59 -12.56 -5.11
N LEU A 56 3.79 -13.14 -5.01
CA LEU A 56 5.02 -12.37 -4.82
C LEU A 56 5.32 -11.45 -6.00
N GLU A 57 5.10 -11.92 -7.22
CA GLU A 57 5.32 -11.11 -8.41
C GLU A 57 4.29 -9.97 -8.53
N ALA A 58 3.02 -10.21 -8.14
CA ALA A 58 2.02 -9.14 -8.03
C ALA A 58 2.43 -8.12 -6.96
N GLU A 59 2.81 -8.57 -5.76
CA GLU A 59 3.23 -7.69 -4.66
C GLU A 59 4.46 -6.86 -5.03
N LYS A 60 5.43 -7.42 -5.77
CA LYS A 60 6.60 -6.67 -6.25
C LYS A 60 6.22 -5.53 -7.19
N ARG A 61 5.25 -5.75 -8.07
CA ARG A 61 4.76 -4.69 -8.98
C ARG A 61 4.05 -3.60 -8.20
N ASP A 62 3.15 -3.98 -7.31
CA ASP A 62 2.42 -3.03 -6.47
C ASP A 62 3.38 -2.23 -5.56
N ASN A 63 4.40 -2.89 -5.01
CA ASN A 63 5.42 -2.22 -4.19
C ASN A 63 6.27 -1.24 -5.02
N ALA A 64 6.62 -1.60 -6.26
CA ALA A 64 7.35 -0.71 -7.15
C ALA A 64 6.53 0.55 -7.49
N GLU A 65 5.25 0.38 -7.80
CA GLU A 65 4.33 1.49 -8.04
C GLU A 65 4.20 2.38 -6.80
N LEU A 66 4.02 1.78 -5.62
CA LEU A 66 3.91 2.55 -4.38
C LEU A 66 5.18 3.37 -4.09
N ARG A 67 6.36 2.79 -4.34
CA ARG A 67 7.64 3.49 -4.20
C ARG A 67 7.76 4.67 -5.16
N GLU A 68 7.30 4.52 -6.39
CA GLU A 68 7.28 5.59 -7.38
C GLU A 68 6.35 6.73 -6.93
N GLN A 69 5.13 6.41 -6.51
CA GLN A 69 4.18 7.39 -5.98
C GLN A 69 4.74 8.13 -4.77
N MET A 70 5.41 7.41 -3.86
CA MET A 70 6.09 8.01 -2.71
C MET A 70 7.22 8.95 -3.13
N ALA A 71 8.03 8.58 -4.12
CA ALA A 71 9.12 9.43 -4.62
C ALA A 71 8.57 10.72 -5.24
N VAL A 72 7.52 10.63 -6.05
CA VAL A 72 6.84 11.78 -6.64
C VAL A 72 6.26 12.69 -5.57
N LEU A 73 5.56 12.12 -4.59
CA LEU A 73 4.96 12.90 -3.50
C LEU A 73 6.02 13.58 -2.64
N SER A 74 7.09 12.86 -2.29
CA SER A 74 8.21 13.39 -1.52
C SER A 74 8.86 14.58 -2.22
N LYS A 75 9.12 14.47 -3.53
CA LYS A 75 9.64 15.56 -4.34
C LYS A 75 8.70 16.77 -4.34
N LYS A 76 7.40 16.54 -4.56
CA LYS A 76 6.40 17.61 -4.57
C LYS A 76 6.34 18.34 -3.22
N VAL A 77 6.36 17.61 -2.12
CA VAL A 77 6.37 18.20 -0.77
C VAL A 77 7.61 19.05 -0.57
N GLN A 78 8.80 18.53 -0.93
CA GLN A 78 10.05 19.28 -0.81
C GLN A 78 10.03 20.58 -1.64
N GLU A 79 9.56 20.52 -2.88
CA GLU A 79 9.46 21.69 -3.76
C GLU A 79 8.48 22.73 -3.20
N THR A 80 7.30 22.29 -2.74
CA THR A 80 6.29 23.18 -2.15
C THR A 80 6.79 23.85 -0.88
N GLU A 81 7.50 23.11 -0.02
CA GLU A 81 8.03 23.65 1.22
C GLU A 81 9.16 24.65 0.96
N GLN A 82 10.04 24.36 -0.01
CA GLN A 82 11.06 25.32 -0.42
C GLN A 82 10.46 26.60 -1.01
N ALA A 83 9.40 26.49 -1.82
CA ALA A 83 8.70 27.66 -2.35
C ALA A 83 8.09 28.50 -1.23
N ARG A 84 7.41 27.84 -0.26
CA ARG A 84 6.81 28.49 0.91
C ARG A 84 7.84 29.21 1.77
N ILE A 85 9.01 28.61 1.99
CA ILE A 85 10.11 29.23 2.75
C ILE A 85 10.60 30.50 2.03
N LYS A 86 10.85 30.44 0.72
CA LYS A 86 11.30 31.59 -0.07
C LYS A 86 10.29 32.74 -0.04
N GLU A 87 9.01 32.42 -0.21
CA GLU A 87 7.92 33.40 -0.13
C GLU A 87 7.87 34.05 1.26
N GLN A 88 8.01 33.26 2.32
CA GLN A 88 8.04 33.76 3.70
C GLN A 88 9.24 34.68 3.96
N GLU A 89 10.43 34.35 3.44
CA GLU A 89 11.61 35.21 3.53
C GLU A 89 11.42 36.53 2.78
N GLU A 90 10.84 36.48 1.58
CA GLU A 90 10.55 37.68 0.79
C GLU A 90 9.55 38.59 1.50
N MET A 91 8.48 38.04 2.06
CA MET A 91 7.51 38.79 2.86
C MET A 91 8.15 39.45 4.07
N LYS A 92 9.00 38.73 4.81
CA LYS A 92 9.74 39.30 5.95
C LYS A 92 10.66 40.44 5.53
N ARG A 93 11.36 40.29 4.40
CA ARG A 93 12.22 41.36 3.87
C ARG A 93 11.41 42.60 3.49
N LYS A 94 10.28 42.42 2.79
CA LYS A 94 9.38 43.52 2.42
C LYS A 94 8.82 44.23 3.64
N GLN A 95 8.45 43.47 4.68
CA GLN A 95 7.98 44.02 5.95
C GLN A 95 9.08 44.87 6.61
N ALA A 96 10.30 44.33 6.74
CA ALA A 96 11.41 45.06 7.33
C ALA A 96 11.76 46.34 6.55
N GLU A 97 11.68 46.31 5.22
CA GLU A 97 11.88 47.51 4.39
C GLU A 97 10.79 48.56 4.62
N MET A 98 9.53 48.13 4.72
CA MET A 98 8.40 49.01 5.02
C MET A 98 8.54 49.64 6.41
N ASP A 99 8.87 48.83 7.42
CA ASP A 99 9.06 49.29 8.80
C ASP A 99 10.21 50.30 8.88
N ALA A 100 11.31 50.07 8.18
CA ALA A 100 12.44 51.00 8.10
C ALA A 100 12.04 52.34 7.44
N LYS A 101 11.27 52.30 6.35
CA LYS A 101 10.75 53.51 5.70
C LYS A 101 9.79 54.28 6.62
N LEU A 102 8.93 53.57 7.33
CA LEU A 102 8.02 54.19 8.30
C LEU A 102 8.79 54.86 9.43
N ALA A 103 9.79 54.18 10.00
CA ALA A 103 10.64 54.74 11.04
C ALA A 103 11.37 56.01 10.57
N LEU A 104 11.86 56.03 9.33
CA LEU A 104 12.49 57.21 8.73
C LEU A 104 11.50 58.39 8.65
N VAL A 105 10.29 58.17 8.11
CA VAL A 105 9.27 59.23 8.01
C VAL A 105 8.86 59.74 9.40
N LEU A 106 8.67 58.86 10.37
CA LEU A 106 8.34 59.26 11.74
C LEU A 106 9.47 60.05 12.42
N SER A 107 10.74 59.81 12.04
CA SER A 107 11.87 60.61 12.55
C SER A 107 11.88 62.03 11.98
N GLN A 108 11.38 62.22 10.74
CA GLN A 108 11.32 63.52 10.07
C GLN A 108 10.16 64.40 10.56
N ILE A 109 9.08 63.79 11.07
CA ILE A 109 7.87 64.50 11.52
C ILE A 109 7.95 64.88 13.01
N ARG A 110 8.91 64.34 13.76
CA ARG A 110 9.05 64.62 15.20
C ARG A 110 9.52 66.07 15.39
N PRO A 111 8.76 66.96 16.06
CA PRO A 111 9.25 68.30 16.37
C PRO A 111 10.36 68.23 17.43
N ASN A 112 11.36 69.11 17.31
CA ASN A 112 12.43 69.30 18.31
C ASN A 112 11.87 69.62 19.69
#